data_AF-A0A969NDP3-F1
#
_entry.id   AF-A0A969NDP3-F1
#
_cell.length_a   1.000
_cell.length_b   1.000
_cell.length_c   1.000
_cell.angle_alpha   90.00
_cell.angle_beta   90.00
_cell.angle_gamma   90.00
#
_symmetry.space_group_name_H-M   'P 1'
#
loop_
_entity.id
_entity.type
_entity.pdbx_description
1 polymer ?
#
loop_
_entity_poly.entity_id
_entity_poly.type
_entity_poly.pdbx_seq_one_letter_code
_entity_poly.pdbx_strand_id
1 'polypeptide(L)'
;MNKIVVCILSLLILVFVDIRAFSQQSVTLINYYDIEKKNIKEKYEAKILNGDTIKEGTYTFYYKNGNPYQTGKYLNNRLSGKWYIFYEDSTKKVR
;
A
#
# COMPACT_ATOMS: atom_id res chain seq x y z
N MET A 1 42.47 -16.46 -18.68
CA MET A 1 41.50 -15.59 -17.97
C MET A 1 41.34 -16.13 -16.56
N ASN A 2 41.70 -15.34 -15.54
CA ASN A 2 41.91 -15.85 -14.17
C ASN A 2 40.56 -16.24 -13.52
N LYS A 3 40.47 -17.43 -12.90
CA LYS A 3 39.23 -17.91 -12.24
C LYS A 3 38.68 -16.90 -11.23
N ILE A 4 39.58 -16.16 -10.58
CA ILE A 4 39.26 -15.05 -9.67
C ILE A 4 38.48 -13.93 -10.38
N VAL A 5 38.88 -13.58 -11.61
CA VAL A 5 38.22 -12.53 -12.40
C VAL A 5 36.83 -12.98 -12.83
N VAL A 6 36.65 -14.26 -13.18
CA VAL A 6 35.33 -14.83 -13.52
C VAL A 6 34.40 -14.82 -12.30
N CYS A 7 34.90 -15.20 -11.12
CA CYS A 7 34.12 -15.17 -9.88
C CYS A 7 33.68 -13.76 -9.47
N ILE A 8 34.56 -12.77 -9.61
CA ILE A 8 34.24 -11.36 -9.29
C ILE A 8 33.18 -10.81 -10.26
N LEU A 9 33.28 -11.16 -11.55
CA LEU A 9 32.30 -10.74 -12.55
C LEU A 9 30.91 -11.37 -12.29
N SER A 10 30.85 -12.64 -11.90
CA SER A 10 29.60 -13.31 -11.53
C SER A 10 28.96 -12.74 -10.27
N LEU A 11 29.76 -12.28 -9.30
CA LEU A 11 29.24 -11.64 -8.09
C LEU A 11 28.62 -10.27 -8.39
N LEU A 12 29.25 -9.49 -9.28
CA LEU A 12 28.74 -8.19 -9.73
C LEU A 12 27.39 -8.31 -10.45
N ILE A 13 27.22 -9.32 -11.30
CA ILE A 13 25.97 -9.55 -12.04
C ILE A 13 24.81 -9.84 -11.09
N LEU A 14 25.03 -10.59 -10.00
CA LEU A 14 24.00 -10.89 -9.00
C LEU A 14 23.52 -9.61 -8.28
N VAL A 15 24.45 -8.74 -7.87
CA VAL A 15 24.12 -7.46 -7.21
C VAL A 15 23.28 -6.53 -8.12
N PHE A 16 23.44 -6.61 -9.44
CA PHE A 16 22.62 -5.82 -10.39
C PHE A 16 21.20 -6.37 -10.62
N VAL A 17 20.95 -7.65 -10.36
CA VAL A 17 19.61 -8.26 -10.47
C VAL A 17 18.73 -7.84 -9.30
N ASP A 18 19.30 -7.74 -8.09
CA ASP A 18 18.55 -7.43 -6.87
C ASP A 18 17.98 -5.99 -6.85
N ILE A 19 18.65 -5.03 -7.49
CA ILE A 19 18.25 -3.60 -7.47
C ILE A 19 16.92 -3.36 -8.23
N ARG A 20 16.49 -4.28 -9.10
CA ARG A 20 15.23 -4.14 -9.87
C ARG A 20 13.98 -4.40 -9.02
N ALA A 21 14.10 -5.04 -7.86
CA ALA A 21 12.95 -5.43 -7.04
C ALA A 21 12.41 -4.29 -6.16
N PHE A 22 13.14 -3.18 -6.01
CA PHE A 22 12.70 -2.02 -5.23
C PHE A 22 11.84 -1.07 -6.07
N SER A 23 10.77 -1.58 -6.70
CA SER A 23 9.83 -0.71 -7.41
C SER A 23 8.83 -0.11 -6.41
N GLN A 24 9.19 1.07 -5.87
CA GLN A 24 8.42 1.97 -5.03
C GLN A 24 7.62 1.36 -3.87
N GLN A 25 8.21 1.45 -2.68
CA GLN A 25 7.52 1.23 -1.41
C GLN A 25 6.43 2.30 -1.19
N SER A 26 5.18 1.88 -1.06
CA SER A 26 4.05 2.75 -0.71
C SER A 26 4.12 3.17 0.77
N VAL A 27 3.75 4.41 1.07
CA VAL A 27 3.57 4.92 2.44
C VAL A 27 2.16 4.63 2.93
N THR A 28 2.00 4.38 4.23
CA THR A 28 0.67 4.29 4.85
C THR A 28 0.30 5.64 5.44
N LEU A 29 -0.86 6.16 5.04
CA LEU A 29 -1.43 7.41 5.55
C LEU A 29 -2.68 7.08 6.35
N ILE A 30 -2.89 7.84 7.44
CA ILE A 30 -4.03 7.69 8.33
C ILE A 30 -4.67 9.05 8.52
N ASN A 31 -5.96 9.15 8.21
CA ASN A 31 -6.78 10.29 8.55
C ASN A 31 -7.68 9.91 9.73
N TYR A 32 -7.91 10.87 10.62
CA TYR A 32 -8.66 10.68 11.86
C TYR A 32 -9.94 11.52 11.86
N TYR A 33 -10.93 11.11 12.63
CA TYR A 33 -12.13 11.90 12.87
C TYR A 33 -11.89 13.05 13.85
N ASP A 34 -11.01 12.84 14.83
CA ASP A 34 -10.78 13.78 15.92
C ASP A 34 -9.38 14.39 15.84
N ILE A 35 -9.25 15.62 16.35
CA ILE A 35 -7.98 16.35 16.47
C ILE A 35 -7.00 15.60 17.37
N GLU A 36 -7.52 14.89 18.38
CA GLU A 36 -6.75 14.04 19.30
C GLU A 36 -6.27 12.73 18.67
N LYS A 37 -6.62 12.45 17.40
CA LYS A 37 -6.23 11.26 16.63
C LYS A 37 -6.60 9.92 17.30
N LYS A 38 -7.71 9.89 18.04
CA LYS A 38 -8.22 8.68 18.71
C LYS A 38 -9.00 7.78 17.75
N ASN A 39 -9.96 8.33 17.01
CA ASN A 39 -10.78 7.54 16.09
C ASN A 39 -10.25 7.66 14.65
N ILE A 40 -9.83 6.53 14.08
CA ILE A 40 -9.37 6.46 12.68
C ILE A 40 -10.59 6.60 11.76
N LYS A 41 -10.45 7.44 10.73
CA LYS A 41 -11.44 7.63 9.66
C LYS A 41 -11.10 6.80 8.43
N GLU A 42 -9.87 6.89 7.98
CA GLU A 42 -9.37 6.07 6.87
C GLU A 42 -7.89 5.79 7.02
N LYS A 43 -7.49 4.61 6.55
CA LYS A 43 -6.10 4.16 6.46
C LYS A 43 -5.86 3.67 5.05
N TYR A 44 -4.84 4.21 4.39
CA TYR A 44 -4.58 3.86 2.99
C TYR A 44 -3.11 3.91 2.61
N GLU A 45 -2.74 3.05 1.68
CA GLU A 45 -1.42 3.03 1.06
C GLU A 45 -1.39 4.02 -0.12
N ALA A 46 -0.27 4.72 -0.27
CA ALA A 46 -0.06 5.71 -1.32
C ALA A 46 1.39 5.79 -1.79
N LYS A 47 1.60 6.26 -3.01
CA LYS A 47 2.88 6.74 -3.54
C LYS A 47 2.89 8.26 -3.50
N ILE A 48 4.00 8.86 -3.08
CA ILE A 48 4.20 10.31 -3.17
C ILE A 48 5.00 10.59 -4.43
N LEU A 49 4.40 11.30 -5.38
CA LEU A 49 5.03 11.62 -6.67
C LEU A 49 4.91 13.11 -6.94
N ASN A 50 6.05 13.81 -7.06
CA ASN A 50 6.08 15.26 -7.31
C ASN A 50 5.27 16.11 -6.32
N GLY A 51 5.14 15.66 -5.06
CA GLY A 51 4.33 16.33 -4.03
C GLY A 51 2.86 15.88 -3.99
N ASP A 52 2.40 15.12 -5.00
CA ASP A 52 1.05 14.56 -5.01
C ASP A 52 1.00 13.22 -4.26
N THR A 53 -0.14 12.99 -3.60
CA THR A 53 -0.45 11.70 -2.97
C THR A 53 -1.31 10.85 -3.90
N ILE A 54 -0.74 9.76 -4.39
CA ILE A 54 -1.41 8.82 -5.30
C ILE A 54 -1.76 7.56 -4.52
N LYS A 55 -3.05 7.30 -4.26
CA LYS A 55 -3.50 6.07 -3.60
C LYS A 55 -3.08 4.85 -4.42
N GLU A 56 -2.40 3.94 -3.75
CA GLU A 56 -1.77 2.75 -4.34
C GLU A 56 -1.70 1.68 -3.27
N GLY A 57 -2.39 0.57 -3.45
CA GLY A 57 -2.43 -0.53 -2.47
C GLY A 57 -3.70 -0.52 -1.63
N THR A 58 -3.62 -1.02 -0.41
CA THR A 58 -4.76 -1.25 0.47
C THR A 58 -5.40 0.05 0.94
N TYR A 59 -6.73 0.08 0.98
CA TYR A 59 -7.53 1.18 1.51
C TYR A 59 -8.61 0.64 2.44
N THR A 60 -8.78 1.27 3.60
CA THR A 60 -9.87 0.98 4.52
C THR A 60 -10.45 2.27 5.08
N PHE A 61 -11.77 2.42 4.98
CA PHE A 61 -12.56 3.44 5.67
C PHE A 61 -13.23 2.80 6.88
N TYR A 62 -13.30 3.52 7.99
CA TYR A 62 -13.81 3.04 9.27
C TYR A 62 -15.03 3.86 9.71
N TYR A 63 -15.94 3.21 10.42
CA TYR A 63 -16.96 3.87 11.23
C TYR A 63 -16.33 4.55 12.45
N LYS A 64 -17.05 5.48 13.08
CA LYS A 64 -16.57 6.16 14.30
C LYS A 64 -16.30 5.21 15.48
N ASN A 65 -16.95 4.04 15.50
CA ASN A 65 -16.71 2.99 16.49
C ASN A 65 -15.44 2.15 16.22
N GLY A 66 -14.72 2.43 15.13
CA GLY A 66 -13.50 1.73 14.75
C GLY A 66 -13.70 0.48 13.87
N ASN A 67 -14.95 0.08 13.61
CA ASN A 67 -15.23 -1.04 12.71
C ASN A 67 -14.99 -0.63 11.24
N PRO A 68 -14.48 -1.52 10.38
CA PRO A 68 -14.33 -1.22 8.97
C PRO A 68 -15.72 -0.99 8.37
N TYR A 69 -15.86 0.08 7.60
CA TYR A 69 -17.04 0.35 6.76
C TYR A 69 -16.82 -0.14 5.34
N GLN A 70 -15.61 0.09 4.80
CA GLN A 70 -15.29 -0.26 3.43
C GLN A 70 -13.80 -0.59 3.33
N THR A 71 -13.45 -1.66 2.61
CA THR A 71 -12.05 -1.97 2.28
C THR A 71 -11.91 -2.44 0.85
N GLY A 72 -10.74 -2.17 0.27
CA GLY A 72 -10.40 -2.55 -1.09
C GLY A 72 -8.97 -2.16 -1.42
N LYS A 73 -8.66 -2.11 -2.72
CA LYS A 73 -7.35 -1.67 -3.19
C LYS A 73 -7.50 -0.52 -4.19
N TYR A 74 -6.53 0.39 -4.18
CA TYR A 74 -6.31 1.36 -5.22
C TYR A 74 -5.10 0.97 -6.07
N LEU A 75 -5.14 1.35 -7.35
CA LEU A 75 -4.02 1.32 -8.28
C LEU A 75 -4.03 2.65 -9.04
N ASN A 76 -3.01 3.48 -8.85
CA ASN A 76 -2.89 4.82 -9.43
C ASN A 76 -4.15 5.67 -9.25
N ASN A 77 -4.60 5.86 -8.00
CA ASN A 77 -5.85 6.56 -7.63
C ASN A 77 -7.15 5.95 -8.16
N ARG A 78 -7.12 4.78 -8.82
CA ARG A 78 -8.32 4.07 -9.29
C ARG A 78 -8.63 2.87 -8.43
N LEU A 79 -9.92 2.59 -8.23
CA LEU A 79 -10.35 1.36 -7.55
C LEU A 79 -9.83 0.13 -8.31
N SER A 80 -9.28 -0.84 -7.58
CA SER A 80 -8.73 -2.07 -8.14
C SER A 80 -9.21 -3.28 -7.34
N GLY A 81 -9.58 -4.34 -8.06
CA GLY A 81 -10.06 -5.59 -7.49
C GLY A 81 -11.43 -5.46 -6.79
N LYS A 82 -11.69 -6.40 -5.88
CA LYS A 82 -12.95 -6.47 -5.13
C LYS A 82 -12.99 -5.42 -4.02
N TRP A 83 -14.17 -4.88 -3.81
CA TRP A 83 -14.46 -3.97 -2.71
C TRP A 83 -15.48 -4.58 -1.78
N TYR A 84 -15.20 -4.50 -0.48
CA TYR A 84 -16.07 -5.02 0.56
C TYR A 84 -16.65 -3.83 1.32
N ILE A 85 -17.97 -3.82 1.48
CA ILE A 85 -18.71 -2.90 2.33
C ILE A 85 -19.25 -3.70 3.50
N PHE A 86 -19.05 -3.19 4.71
CA PHE A 86 -19.50 -3.77 5.95
C PHE A 86 -20.57 -2.84 6.52
N TYR A 87 -21.71 -3.40 6.88
CA TYR A 87 -22.76 -2.67 7.60
C TYR A 87 -22.51 -2.75 9.11
N GLU A 88 -22.98 -1.77 9.88
CA GLU A 88 -22.80 -1.72 11.34
C GLU A 88 -23.40 -2.95 12.06
N ASP A 89 -24.38 -3.62 11.45
CA ASP A 89 -25.00 -4.87 11.93
C ASP A 89 -24.18 -6.14 11.61
N SER A 90 -22.94 -5.99 11.15
CA SER A 90 -22.02 -7.06 10.73
C SER A 90 -22.37 -7.78 9.42
N THR A 91 -23.39 -7.33 8.68
CA THR A 91 -23.70 -7.87 7.35
C THR A 91 -22.64 -7.37 6.36
N LYS A 92 -22.04 -8.28 5.57
CA LYS A 92 -21.03 -7.94 4.56
C LYS A 92 -21.66 -7.94 3.17
N LYS A 93 -21.33 -6.95 2.34
CA LYS A 93 -21.70 -6.89 0.92
C LYS A 93 -20.47 -6.66 0.06
N VAL A 94 -20.29 -7.51 -0.95
CA VAL A 94 -19.22 -7.37 -1.94
C VAL A 94 -19.76 -6.59 -3.13
N ARG A 95 -18.96 -5.66 -3.66
CA ARG A 95 -19.24 -4.93 -4.90
C ARG A 95 -18.26 -5.33 -6.01
#